data_AF-A0A2K3K7R2-F1
#
_entry.id   AF-A0A2K3K7R2-F1
#
_cell.length_a   1.000
_cell.length_b   1.000
_cell.length_c   1.000
_cell.angle_alpha   90.00
_cell.angle_beta   90.00
_cell.angle_gamma   90.00
#
_symmetry.space_group_name_H-M   'P 1'
#
loop_
_entity.id
_entity.type
_entity.pdbx_description
1 polymer ?
#
loop_
_entity_poly.entity_id
_entity_poly.type
_entity_poly.pdbx_seq_one_letter_code
_entity_poly.pdbx_strand_id
1 'polypeptide(L)'
;REKEKKKIEKGKGVDESPYARMPYPRKKRVKNLEREKEFKKFMKLLNKLEMAIPLVEALEQMPSYAKFLKELLTKKRKPLDEEMVSMTEECSALIQRKLPQKKKDPGSFTIPCSI
;
A
#
# COMPACT_ATOMS: atom_id res chain seq x y z
N ARG A 1 10.64 -67.81 10.59
CA ARG A 1 11.79 -68.31 9.80
C ARG A 1 11.30 -68.34 8.35
N GLU A 2 11.92 -67.78 7.34
CA GLU A 2 13.22 -67.15 7.17
C GLU A 2 13.14 -66.28 5.90
N LYS A 3 14.15 -65.44 5.69
CA LYS A 3 14.20 -64.23 4.86
C LYS A 3 14.18 -64.52 3.36
N GLU A 4 13.65 -63.58 2.57
CA GLU A 4 14.39 -63.12 1.40
C GLU A 4 14.10 -61.64 1.09
N LYS A 5 15.11 -60.80 1.32
CA LYS A 5 15.16 -59.41 0.86
C LYS A 5 15.77 -59.43 -0.54
N LYS A 6 15.05 -58.96 -1.56
CA LYS A 6 15.65 -58.48 -2.81
C LYS A 6 15.34 -56.99 -2.98
N LYS A 7 16.41 -56.19 -2.92
CA LYS A 7 16.48 -54.83 -3.49
C LYS A 7 16.20 -54.91 -4.99
N ILE A 8 15.55 -53.89 -5.55
CA ILE A 8 15.97 -53.17 -6.77
C ILE A 8 15.29 -51.79 -6.77
N GLU A 9 16.05 -50.82 -7.25
CA GLU A 9 15.90 -49.37 -7.24
C GLU A 9 14.93 -48.79 -8.29
N LYS A 10 14.80 -47.45 -8.23
CA LYS A 10 14.33 -46.48 -9.25
C LYS A 10 12.84 -46.16 -9.15
N GLY A 11 12.42 -44.90 -9.03
CA GLY A 11 13.10 -43.61 -8.92
C GLY A 11 12.00 -42.60 -8.61
N LYS A 12 12.21 -41.73 -7.61
CA LYS A 12 11.28 -40.64 -7.34
C LYS A 12 11.59 -39.53 -8.33
N GLY A 13 10.84 -39.50 -9.43
CA GLY A 13 10.72 -38.30 -10.25
C GLY A 13 10.08 -37.22 -9.38
N VAL A 14 10.90 -36.33 -8.86
CA VAL A 14 10.43 -35.05 -8.33
C VAL A 14 10.21 -34.20 -9.56
N ASP A 15 8.95 -33.98 -9.91
CA ASP A 15 8.58 -32.96 -10.88
C ASP A 15 8.99 -31.61 -10.27
N GLU A 16 10.19 -31.16 -10.61
CA GLU A 16 10.71 -29.84 -10.25
C GLU A 16 9.88 -28.83 -11.00
N SER A 17 8.78 -28.40 -10.37
CA SER A 17 8.06 -27.21 -10.77
C SER A 17 9.08 -26.08 -11.02
N PRO A 18 9.07 -25.41 -12.19
CA PRO A 18 10.08 -24.41 -12.54
C PRO A 18 10.04 -23.16 -11.64
N TYR A 19 9.08 -23.09 -10.72
CA TYR A 19 9.05 -22.12 -9.64
C TYR A 19 9.86 -22.65 -8.45
N ALA A 20 11.17 -22.76 -8.64
CA ALA A 20 12.10 -22.77 -7.52
C ALA A 20 11.67 -21.64 -6.58
N ARG A 21 11.47 -21.95 -5.29
CA ARG A 21 11.00 -20.99 -4.28
C ARG A 21 12.07 -19.92 -4.11
N MET A 22 11.99 -18.90 -4.96
CA MET A 22 12.96 -17.83 -4.99
C MET A 22 12.87 -17.11 -3.65
N PRO A 23 13.95 -17.04 -2.86
CA PRO A 23 13.90 -16.36 -1.59
C PRO A 23 13.52 -14.91 -1.86
N TYR A 24 12.38 -14.48 -1.31
CA TYR A 24 11.94 -13.09 -1.38
C TYR A 24 13.12 -12.19 -1.02
N PRO A 25 13.46 -11.17 -1.84
CA PRO A 25 14.58 -10.29 -1.56
C PRO A 25 14.43 -9.69 -0.18
N ARG A 26 15.17 -10.22 0.80
CA ARG A 26 15.18 -9.67 2.15
C ARG A 26 15.91 -8.34 2.07
N LYS A 27 15.13 -7.25 1.99
CA LYS A 27 15.67 -5.90 2.15
C LYS A 27 16.40 -5.87 3.48
N LYS A 28 17.74 -5.81 3.44
CA LYS A 28 18.53 -5.52 4.64
C LYS A 28 18.00 -4.18 5.14
N ARG A 29 17.43 -4.13 6.35
CA ARG A 29 17.13 -2.86 7.02
C ARG A 29 18.47 -2.22 7.36
N VAL A 30 19.09 -1.56 6.38
CA VAL A 30 20.29 -0.78 6.62
C VAL A 30 19.83 0.43 7.41
N LYS A 31 20.07 0.42 8.72
CA LYS A 31 19.95 1.62 9.56
C LYS A 31 21.05 2.56 9.12
N ASN A 32 20.80 3.32 8.06
CA ASN A 32 21.72 4.33 7.57
C ASN A 32 21.64 5.52 8.53
N LEU A 33 22.30 5.42 9.69
CA LEU A 33 22.47 6.52 10.64
C LEU A 33 23.04 7.76 9.95
N GLU A 34 23.87 7.57 8.93
CA GLU A 34 24.37 8.64 8.06
C GLU A 34 23.24 9.30 7.26
N ARG A 35 22.34 8.52 6.65
CA ARG A 35 21.15 9.04 5.96
C ARG A 35 20.20 9.76 6.92
N GLU A 36 20.02 9.26 8.14
CA GLU A 36 19.23 9.97 9.17
C GLU A 36 19.90 11.28 9.60
N LYS A 37 21.24 11.32 9.70
CA LYS A 37 21.99 12.54 9.98
C LYS A 37 21.88 13.54 8.83
N GLU A 38 21.99 13.09 7.59
CA GLU A 38 21.79 13.90 6.39
C GLU A 38 20.36 14.44 6.32
N PHE A 39 19.36 13.59 6.55
CA PHE A 39 17.96 13.98 6.61
C PHE A 39 17.70 15.02 7.71
N LYS A 40 18.31 14.86 8.89
CA LYS A 40 18.21 15.83 9.98
C LYS A 40 18.89 17.17 9.64
N LYS A 41 20.00 17.16 8.89
CA LYS A 41 20.63 18.38 8.36
C LYS A 41 19.73 19.07 7.33
N PHE A 42 19.11 18.30 6.44
CA PHE A 42 18.15 18.78 5.45
C PHE A 42 16.93 19.43 6.12
N MET A 43 16.33 18.77 7.11
CA MET A 43 15.19 19.33 7.86
C MET A 43 15.56 20.64 8.58
N LYS A 44 16.78 20.75 9.11
CA LYS A 44 17.25 22.02 9.69
C LYS A 44 17.39 23.14 8.65
N LEU A 45 17.84 22.81 7.44
CA LEU A 45 17.94 23.76 6.34
C LEU A 45 16.54 24.18 5.87
N LEU A 46 15.61 23.23 5.73
CA LEU A 46 14.21 23.51 5.41
C LEU A 46 13.55 24.39 6.44
N ASN A 47 13.65 24.08 7.75
CA ASN A 47 13.06 24.91 8.79
C ASN A 47 13.64 26.34 8.80
N LYS A 48 14.92 26.50 8.43
CA LYS A 48 15.54 27.83 8.27
C LYS A 48 15.01 28.57 7.04
N LEU A 49 14.78 27.84 5.94
CA LEU A 49 14.19 28.35 4.71
C LEU A 49 12.71 28.70 4.90
N GLU A 50 11.98 27.90 5.67
CA GLU A 50 10.58 28.06 6.06
C GLU A 50 10.35 29.30 6.94
N MET A 51 11.42 29.86 7.52
CA MET A 51 11.41 31.14 8.22
C MET A 51 11.87 32.34 7.37
N ALA A 52 12.45 32.11 6.19
CA ALA A 52 13.16 33.16 5.44
C ALA A 52 12.32 33.89 4.39
N ILE A 53 11.19 33.33 3.99
CA ILE A 53 10.23 34.01 3.10
C ILE A 53 8.95 34.17 3.90
N PRO A 54 8.63 35.40 4.35
CA PRO A 54 7.34 35.70 4.95
C PRO A 54 6.22 35.13 4.08
N LEU A 55 5.17 34.58 4.70
CA LEU A 55 4.05 33.98 3.98
C LEU A 55 3.49 34.92 2.90
N VAL A 56 3.49 36.23 3.17
CA VAL A 56 3.07 37.27 2.22
C VAL A 56 3.94 37.26 0.95
N GLU A 57 5.26 37.22 1.09
CA GLU A 57 6.20 37.16 -0.04
C GLU A 57 6.07 35.83 -0.81
N ALA A 58 5.89 34.71 -0.10
CA ALA A 58 5.67 33.41 -0.74
C ALA A 58 4.36 33.40 -1.56
N LEU A 59 3.31 34.06 -1.07
CA LEU A 59 2.04 34.20 -1.78
C LEU A 59 2.14 35.12 -2.99
N GLU A 60 2.96 36.16 -2.93
CA GLU A 60 3.26 37.02 -4.08
C GLU A 60 4.01 36.24 -5.18
N GLN A 61 4.97 35.38 -4.80
CA GLN A 61 5.71 34.53 -5.73
C GLN A 61 4.88 33.35 -6.27
N MET A 62 3.79 32.97 -5.58
CA MET A 62 2.91 31.87 -5.96
C MET A 62 1.46 32.33 -6.18
N PRO A 63 1.15 33.02 -7.31
CA PRO A 63 -0.17 33.58 -7.57
C PRO A 63 -1.30 32.54 -7.58
N SER A 64 -1.02 31.30 -7.97
CA SER A 64 -1.99 30.19 -7.95
C SER A 64 -2.41 29.83 -6.52
N TYR A 65 -1.46 29.80 -5.59
CA TYR A 65 -1.71 29.52 -4.18
C TYR A 65 -2.41 30.70 -3.50
N ALA A 66 -2.04 31.94 -3.83
CA ALA A 66 -2.76 33.13 -3.38
C ALA A 66 -4.23 33.14 -3.85
N LYS A 67 -4.49 32.79 -5.12
CA LYS A 67 -5.85 32.63 -5.66
C LYS A 67 -6.61 31.52 -4.94
N PHE A 68 -5.97 30.36 -4.72
CA PHE A 68 -6.55 29.24 -3.97
C PHE A 68 -6.96 29.66 -2.56
N LEU A 69 -6.06 30.30 -1.80
CA LEU A 69 -6.36 30.75 -0.43
C LEU A 69 -7.47 31.80 -0.44
N LYS A 70 -7.45 32.73 -1.39
CA LYS A 70 -8.52 33.73 -1.54
C LYS A 70 -9.86 33.07 -1.79
N GLU A 71 -9.94 32.10 -2.70
CA GLU A 71 -11.17 31.35 -2.98
C GLU A 71 -11.64 30.52 -1.78
N LEU A 72 -10.72 29.92 -1.04
CA LEU A 72 -11.00 29.16 0.18
C LEU A 72 -11.57 30.06 1.29
N LEU A 73 -10.90 31.17 1.58
CA LEU A 73 -11.31 32.14 2.61
C LEU A 73 -12.61 32.85 2.26
N THR A 74 -12.82 33.15 0.98
CA THR A 74 -14.09 33.74 0.50
C THR A 74 -15.20 32.72 0.34
N LYS A 75 -14.96 31.43 0.66
CA LYS A 75 -15.89 30.31 0.45
C LYS A 75 -16.46 30.26 -0.97
N LYS A 76 -15.71 30.81 -1.95
CA LYS A 76 -16.07 30.83 -3.38
C LYS A 76 -15.77 29.50 -4.05
N ARG A 77 -14.88 28.71 -3.46
CA ARG A 77 -14.84 27.28 -3.77
C ARG A 77 -16.12 26.66 -3.27
N LYS A 78 -16.96 26.25 -4.21
CA LYS A 78 -17.89 25.17 -3.93
C LYS A 78 -17.03 24.00 -3.42
N PRO A 79 -17.37 23.38 -2.28
CA PRO A 79 -16.81 22.07 -2.02
C PRO A 79 -17.11 21.18 -3.24
N LEU A 80 -16.32 20.13 -3.47
CA LEU A 80 -16.52 19.18 -4.57
C LEU A 80 -17.86 18.40 -4.43
N ASP A 81 -18.83 18.95 -3.70
CA ASP A 81 -20.01 18.35 -3.09
C ASP A 81 -21.18 18.15 -4.05
N GLU A 82 -20.91 18.01 -5.35
CA GLU A 82 -21.96 17.57 -6.28
C GLU A 82 -21.49 16.47 -7.23
N GLU A 83 -20.22 16.04 -7.15
CA GLU A 83 -19.80 14.83 -7.88
C GLU A 83 -20.01 13.62 -6.97
N MET A 84 -21.20 13.02 -7.07
CA MET A 84 -21.52 11.78 -6.38
C MET A 84 -20.65 10.66 -6.95
N VAL A 85 -19.55 10.35 -6.28
CA VAL A 85 -18.69 9.21 -6.64
C VAL A 85 -19.42 7.92 -6.31
N SER A 86 -19.64 7.05 -7.29
CA SER A 86 -20.21 5.72 -7.06
C SER A 86 -19.21 4.89 -6.25
N MET A 87 -19.55 4.58 -5.01
CA MET A 87 -18.73 3.76 -4.12
C MET A 87 -19.27 2.34 -4.06
N THR A 88 -18.36 1.36 -3.93
CA THR A 88 -18.77 -0.01 -3.59
C THR A 88 -19.32 -0.05 -2.16
N GLU A 89 -20.12 -1.09 -1.86
CA GLU A 89 -20.69 -1.31 -0.52
C GLU A 89 -19.59 -1.35 0.57
N GLU A 90 -18.42 -1.92 0.25
CA GLU A 90 -17.27 -2.01 1.14
C GLU A 90 -16.67 -0.64 1.48
N CYS A 91 -16.47 0.22 0.47
CA CYS A 91 -15.90 1.55 0.69
C CYS A 91 -16.87 2.47 1.44
N SER A 92 -18.17 2.37 1.14
CA SER A 92 -19.19 3.15 1.84
C SER A 92 -19.34 2.70 3.31
N ALA A 93 -19.27 1.39 3.58
CA ALA A 93 -19.23 0.83 4.93
C ALA A 93 -18.04 1.38 5.75
N LEU A 94 -16.85 1.49 5.14
CA LEU A 94 -15.66 2.03 5.80
C LEU A 94 -15.81 3.49 6.19
N ILE A 95 -16.34 4.33 5.30
CA ILE A 95 -16.53 5.77 5.55
C ILE A 95 -17.65 6.00 6.58
N GLN A 96 -18.79 5.32 6.41
CA GLN A 96 -19.93 5.43 7.31
C GLN A 96 -19.72 4.71 8.64
N ARG A 97 -18.63 3.94 8.77
CA ARG A 97 -18.33 3.04 9.89
C ARG A 97 -19.50 2.10 10.21
N LYS A 98 -20.18 1.64 9.16
CA LYS A 98 -21.28 0.69 9.24
C LYS A 98 -20.79 -0.69 8.80
N LEU A 99 -21.40 -1.74 9.31
CA LEU A 99 -21.14 -3.10 8.83
C LEU A 99 -21.83 -3.31 7.48
N PRO A 100 -21.14 -3.91 6.48
CA PRO A 100 -21.76 -4.29 5.22
C PRO A 100 -22.78 -5.42 5.45
N GLN A 101 -23.74 -5.56 4.54
CA GLN A 101 -24.77 -6.58 4.68
C GLN A 101 -24.16 -7.98 4.53
N LYS A 102 -24.41 -8.86 5.51
CA LYS A 102 -23.94 -10.25 5.43
C LYS A 102 -24.64 -10.97 4.28
N LYS A 103 -23.89 -11.33 3.23
CA LYS A 103 -24.38 -12.21 2.17
C LYS A 103 -24.46 -13.66 2.66
N LYS A 104 -25.41 -14.42 2.14
CA LYS A 104 -25.51 -15.86 2.43
C LYS A 104 -24.26 -16.55 1.89
N ASP A 105 -23.73 -17.47 2.69
CA ASP A 105 -22.65 -18.34 2.24
C ASP A 105 -23.19 -19.24 1.11
N PRO A 106 -22.56 -19.26 -0.08
CA PRO A 106 -22.94 -20.17 -1.15
C PRO A 106 -22.77 -21.66 -0.77
N GLY A 107 -22.15 -21.95 0.37
CA GLY A 107 -21.88 -23.31 0.83
C GLY A 107 -20.59 -23.85 0.23
N SER A 108 -20.14 -25.00 0.74
CA SER A 108 -18.95 -25.68 0.22
C SER A 108 -19.25 -26.29 -1.16
N PHE A 109 -18.42 -26.03 -2.15
CA PHE A 109 -18.44 -26.75 -3.41
C PHE A 109 -17.51 -27.98 -3.34
N THR A 110 -17.95 -29.08 -3.96
CA THR A 110 -17.12 -30.27 -4.13
C THR A 110 -16.38 -30.17 -5.46
N ILE A 111 -15.05 -30.16 -5.42
CA ILE A 111 -14.23 -30.25 -6.63
C ILE A 111 -14.07 -31.75 -6.97
N PRO A 112 -14.54 -32.23 -8.12
CA PRO A 112 -14.30 -33.61 -8.53
C PRO A 112 -12.81 -33.83 -8.73
N CYS A 113 -12.27 -34.89 -8.14
CA CYS A 113 -10.87 -35.30 -8.27
C CYS A 113 -10.81 -36.66 -8.96
N SER A 114 -10.14 -36.74 -10.12
CA SER A 114 -9.83 -37.99 -10.81
C SER A 114 -8.46 -38.49 -10.38
N ILE A 115 -8.37 -39.75 -9.98
CA ILE A 115 -7.11 -40.46 -9.68
C ILE A 115 -6.43 -40.86 -10.99
#